data_AF-A0A527H5T4-F1
#
_entry.id   AF-A0A527H5T4-F1
#
_cell.length_a   1.000
_cell.length_b   1.000
_cell.length_c   1.000
_cell.angle_alpha   90.00
_cell.angle_beta   90.00
_cell.angle_gamma   90.00
#
_symmetry.space_group_name_H-M   'P 1'
#
loop_
_entity.id
_entity.type
_entity.pdbx_description
1 polymer ?
#
loop_
_entity_poly.entity_id
_entity_poly.type
_entity_poly.pdbx_seq_one_letter_code
_entity_poly.pdbx_strand_id
1 'polypeptide(L)'
;DHVRAGDVLVRLDDTLTRANLQIISEDLDRATVRLARLEAERTGLAEMQLPVDLKARMNQPELAALVNGERALFETRASALAGQKAQLRSQSQQLERQIDGLKAQQSAVDESVALLNKDFADVDSLYAKKLVSKERLSNIKLDATRARGESGRLAAAVAEAQARISETGLQMLQLDDQRRTDVTTELRETEAKQ
;
A
#
# COMPACT_ATOMS: atom_id res chain seq x y z
N ASP A 1 -62.36 -47.70 -4.12
CA ASP A 1 -62.03 -46.69 -3.09
C ASP A 1 -62.45 -45.30 -3.51
N HIS A 2 -63.00 -44.53 -2.56
CA HIS A 2 -63.33 -43.10 -2.72
C HIS A 2 -62.28 -42.27 -1.99
N VAL A 3 -61.69 -41.29 -2.67
CA VAL A 3 -60.67 -40.39 -2.12
C VAL A 3 -61.25 -38.98 -1.99
N ARG A 4 -60.86 -38.27 -0.94
CA ARG A 4 -61.25 -36.88 -0.68
C ARG A 4 -60.20 -35.94 -1.28
N ALA A 5 -60.61 -34.71 -1.60
CA ALA A 5 -59.67 -33.71 -2.10
C ALA A 5 -58.57 -33.45 -1.04
N GLY A 6 -57.30 -33.59 -1.45
CA GLY A 6 -56.13 -33.47 -0.58
C GLY A 6 -55.52 -34.81 -0.14
N ASP A 7 -56.18 -35.94 -0.40
CA ASP A 7 -55.62 -37.25 -0.07
C ASP A 7 -54.42 -37.58 -0.98
N VAL A 8 -53.27 -37.88 -0.36
CA VAL A 8 -52.06 -38.27 -1.08
C VAL A 8 -52.23 -39.70 -1.59
N LEU A 9 -52.35 -39.86 -2.90
CA LEU A 9 -52.62 -41.15 -3.55
C LEU A 9 -51.34 -41.93 -3.90
N VAL A 10 -50.26 -41.20 -4.19
CA VAL A 10 -48.94 -41.72 -4.54
C VAL A 10 -47.89 -40.79 -3.93
N ARG A 11 -46.84 -41.36 -3.33
CA ARG A 11 -45.68 -40.62 -2.83
C ARG A 11 -44.45 -41.05 -3.64
N LEU A 12 -43.86 -40.11 -4.36
CA LEU A 12 -42.59 -40.32 -5.07
C LEU A 12 -41.43 -40.27 -4.07
N ASP A 13 -40.38 -41.06 -4.31
CA ASP A 13 -39.15 -41.02 -3.52
C ASP A 13 -38.43 -39.68 -3.77
N ASP A 14 -38.38 -38.85 -2.74
CA ASP A 14 -37.84 -37.50 -2.76
C ASP A 14 -36.40 -37.43 -2.21
N THR A 15 -35.77 -38.58 -1.95
CA THR A 15 -34.40 -38.64 -1.39
C THR A 15 -33.39 -37.92 -2.28
N LEU A 16 -33.48 -38.11 -3.60
CA LEU A 16 -32.59 -37.48 -4.58
C LEU A 16 -32.84 -35.96 -4.68
N THR A 17 -34.10 -35.54 -4.60
CA THR A 17 -34.48 -34.12 -4.60
C THR A 17 -34.03 -33.40 -3.33
N ARG A 18 -34.18 -34.04 -2.16
CA ARG A 18 -33.68 -33.49 -0.88
C ARG A 18 -32.16 -33.35 -0.87
N ALA A 19 -31.44 -34.36 -1.36
CA ALA A 19 -29.98 -34.29 -1.48
C ALA A 19 -29.53 -33.13 -2.38
N ASN A 20 -30.17 -32.95 -3.55
CA ASN A 20 -29.87 -31.83 -4.45
C ASN A 20 -30.20 -30.47 -3.81
N LEU A 21 -31.33 -30.34 -3.11
CA LEU A 21 -31.68 -29.11 -2.42
C LEU A 21 -30.65 -28.75 -1.35
N GLN A 22 -30.16 -29.73 -0.60
CA GLN A 22 -29.15 -29.51 0.42
C GLN A 22 -27.83 -29.02 -0.20
N ILE A 23 -27.36 -29.67 -1.27
CA ILE A 23 -26.16 -29.23 -2.00
C ILE A 23 -26.30 -27.79 -2.50
N ILE A 24 -27.43 -27.45 -3.15
CA ILE A 24 -27.68 -26.10 -3.66
C ILE A 24 -27.73 -25.07 -2.53
N SER A 25 -28.31 -25.44 -1.38
CA SER A 25 -28.40 -24.55 -0.22
C SER A 25 -27.01 -24.28 0.39
N GLU A 26 -26.17 -25.31 0.50
CA GLU A 26 -24.79 -25.18 0.99
C GLU A 26 -23.92 -24.34 0.03
N ASP A 27 -24.10 -24.51 -1.28
CA ASP A 27 -23.42 -23.69 -2.29
C ASP A 27 -23.88 -22.23 -2.26
N LEU A 28 -25.18 -21.98 -2.06
CA LEU A 28 -25.73 -20.64 -1.89
C LEU A 28 -25.19 -19.96 -0.62
N ASP A 29 -25.12 -20.69 0.49
CA ASP A 29 -24.55 -20.18 1.74
C ASP A 29 -23.07 -19.82 1.54
N ARG A 30 -22.29 -20.69 0.88
CA ARG A 30 -20.89 -20.43 0.54
C ARG A 30 -20.72 -19.17 -0.31
N ALA A 31 -21.51 -19.03 -1.37
CA ALA A 31 -21.47 -17.85 -2.23
C ALA A 31 -21.83 -16.58 -1.43
N THR A 32 -22.85 -16.65 -0.59
CA THR A 32 -23.34 -15.50 0.18
C THR A 32 -22.33 -15.03 1.23
N VAL A 33 -21.69 -15.95 1.96
CA VAL A 33 -20.63 -15.59 2.92
C VAL A 33 -19.44 -14.98 2.18
N ARG A 34 -19.05 -15.54 1.03
CA ARG A 34 -17.94 -15.01 0.22
C ARG A 34 -18.24 -13.62 -0.31
N LEU A 35 -19.46 -13.36 -0.79
CA LEU A 35 -19.92 -12.03 -1.19
C LEU A 35 -19.81 -11.04 -0.03
N ALA A 36 -20.28 -11.41 1.16
CA ALA A 36 -20.18 -10.55 2.35
C ALA A 36 -18.74 -10.14 2.67
N ARG A 37 -17.77 -11.06 2.54
CA ARG A 37 -16.35 -10.73 2.64
C ARG A 37 -15.93 -9.77 1.53
N LEU A 38 -16.19 -10.11 0.27
CA LEU A 38 -15.72 -9.34 -0.88
C LEU A 38 -16.27 -7.92 -0.90
N GLU A 39 -17.52 -7.72 -0.49
CA GLU A 39 -18.11 -6.41 -0.33
C GLU A 39 -17.43 -5.59 0.76
N ALA A 40 -17.14 -6.21 1.90
CA ALA A 40 -16.37 -5.58 2.98
C ALA A 40 -14.97 -5.18 2.52
N GLU A 41 -14.30 -6.03 1.74
CA GLU A 41 -12.98 -5.75 1.16
C GLU A 41 -13.03 -4.62 0.13
N ARG A 42 -14.05 -4.61 -0.75
CA ARG A 42 -14.25 -3.59 -1.78
C ARG A 42 -14.49 -2.22 -1.17
N THR A 43 -15.29 -2.17 -0.12
CA THR A 43 -15.72 -0.92 0.54
C THR A 43 -14.79 -0.48 1.68
N GLY A 44 -13.81 -1.33 2.05
CA GLY A 44 -12.85 -1.03 3.11
C GLY A 44 -13.47 -1.02 4.50
N LEU A 45 -14.49 -1.85 4.75
CA LEU A 45 -15.07 -1.99 6.08
C LEU A 45 -14.06 -2.59 7.06
N ALA A 46 -14.23 -2.29 8.35
CA ALA A 46 -13.40 -2.88 9.40
C ALA A 46 -13.76 -4.35 9.66
N GLU A 47 -14.99 -4.75 9.35
CA GLU A 47 -15.53 -6.08 9.65
C GLU A 47 -16.44 -6.57 8.51
N MET A 48 -16.48 -7.89 8.32
CA MET A 48 -17.40 -8.55 7.41
C MET A 48 -18.84 -8.51 7.95
N GLN A 49 -19.77 -7.99 7.17
CA GLN A 49 -21.19 -7.91 7.55
C GLN A 49 -22.00 -9.07 6.95
N LEU A 50 -22.47 -9.98 7.81
CA LEU A 50 -23.31 -11.10 7.38
C LEU A 50 -24.78 -10.68 7.20
N PRO A 51 -25.46 -11.15 6.14
CA PRO A 51 -26.91 -11.04 5.99
C PRO A 51 -27.68 -11.66 7.15
N VAL A 52 -28.91 -11.16 7.39
CA VAL A 52 -29.76 -11.57 8.51
C VAL A 52 -30.07 -13.07 8.47
N ASP A 53 -30.34 -13.62 7.28
CA ASP A 53 -30.72 -15.02 7.10
C ASP A 53 -29.59 -16.00 7.45
N LEU A 54 -28.33 -15.60 7.24
CA LEU A 54 -27.16 -16.38 7.67
C LEU A 54 -26.91 -16.23 9.17
N LYS A 55 -27.04 -15.00 9.71
CA LYS A 55 -26.91 -14.74 11.15
C LYS A 55 -27.88 -15.60 11.97
N ALA A 56 -29.12 -15.75 11.51
CA ALA A 56 -30.14 -16.55 12.18
C ALA A 56 -29.81 -18.06 12.22
N ARG A 57 -28.98 -18.54 11.30
CA ARG A 57 -28.59 -19.96 11.16
C ARG A 57 -27.18 -20.28 11.69
N MET A 58 -26.53 -19.34 12.39
CA MET A 58 -25.17 -19.52 12.94
C MET A 58 -25.06 -20.63 14.00
N ASN A 59 -26.17 -21.20 14.46
CA ASN A 59 -26.18 -22.40 15.28
C ASN A 59 -25.84 -23.68 14.50
N GLN A 60 -25.86 -23.64 13.17
CA GLN A 60 -25.44 -24.73 12.30
C GLN A 60 -23.90 -24.79 12.24
N PRO A 61 -23.25 -25.89 12.67
CA PRO A 61 -21.80 -25.95 12.80
C PRO A 61 -21.04 -25.71 11.48
N GLU A 62 -21.54 -26.25 10.37
CA GLU A 62 -20.91 -26.13 9.06
C GLU A 62 -20.93 -24.69 8.54
N LEU A 63 -22.08 -24.00 8.65
CA LEU A 63 -22.20 -22.59 8.31
C LEU A 63 -21.31 -21.71 9.20
N ALA A 64 -21.28 -21.99 10.51
CA ALA A 64 -20.42 -21.25 11.43
C ALA A 64 -18.93 -21.41 11.09
N ALA A 65 -18.50 -22.63 10.73
CA ALA A 65 -17.13 -22.90 10.29
C ALA A 65 -16.78 -22.16 8.99
N LEU A 66 -17.68 -22.18 8.00
CA LEU A 66 -17.55 -21.44 6.75
C LEU A 66 -17.37 -19.92 7.00
N VAL A 67 -18.25 -19.33 7.80
CA VAL A 67 -18.21 -17.92 8.17
C VAL A 67 -16.91 -17.54 8.87
N ASN A 68 -16.47 -18.36 9.82
CA ASN A 68 -15.23 -18.11 10.54
C ASN A 68 -14.00 -18.23 9.63
N GLY A 69 -14.00 -19.17 8.68
CA GLY A 69 -12.96 -19.29 7.67
C GLY A 69 -12.83 -18.05 6.80
N GLU A 70 -13.96 -17.53 6.28
CA GLU A 70 -13.98 -16.30 5.47
C GLU A 70 -13.59 -15.06 6.29
N ARG A 71 -13.99 -14.99 7.57
CA ARG A 71 -13.54 -13.92 8.48
C ARG A 71 -12.03 -13.96 8.73
N ALA A 72 -11.47 -15.14 8.99
CA ALA A 72 -10.03 -15.29 9.18
C ALA A 72 -9.25 -14.91 7.91
N LEU A 73 -9.76 -15.26 6.72
CA LEU A 73 -9.19 -14.86 5.44
C LEU A 73 -9.22 -13.34 5.26
N PHE A 74 -10.36 -12.70 5.57
CA PHE A 74 -10.53 -11.25 5.52
C PHE A 74 -9.50 -10.52 6.39
N GLU A 75 -9.40 -10.91 7.67
CA GLU A 75 -8.49 -10.31 8.64
C GLU A 75 -7.02 -10.51 8.23
N THR A 76 -6.67 -11.71 7.75
CA THR A 76 -5.32 -12.03 7.27
C THR A 76 -4.94 -11.15 6.08
N ARG A 77 -5.84 -11.00 5.08
CA ARG A 77 -5.61 -10.16 3.91
C ARG A 77 -5.48 -8.68 4.29
N ALA A 78 -6.34 -8.19 5.19
CA ALA A 78 -6.30 -6.82 5.67
C ALA A 78 -5.00 -6.51 6.43
N SER A 79 -4.60 -7.41 7.34
CA SER A 79 -3.35 -7.31 8.10
C SER A 79 -2.12 -7.34 7.20
N ALA A 80 -2.09 -8.25 6.21
CA ALA A 80 -0.98 -8.34 5.26
C ALA A 80 -0.81 -7.04 4.44
N LEU A 81 -1.90 -6.48 3.92
CA LEU A 81 -1.86 -5.21 3.19
C LEU A 81 -1.41 -4.06 4.10
N ALA A 82 -1.93 -3.98 5.32
CA ALA A 82 -1.54 -2.98 6.29
C ALA A 82 -0.05 -3.07 6.65
N GLY A 83 0.48 -4.29 6.84
CA GLY A 83 1.88 -4.55 7.11
C GLY A 83 2.80 -4.12 5.97
N GLN A 84 2.46 -4.46 4.72
CA GLN A 84 3.22 -4.03 3.54
C GLN A 84 3.26 -2.50 3.41
N LYS A 85 2.12 -1.83 3.61
CA LYS A 85 2.07 -0.36 3.62
C LYS A 85 2.86 0.25 4.76
N ALA A 86 2.80 -0.35 5.96
CA ALA A 86 3.56 0.14 7.12
C ALA A 86 5.07 0.05 6.86
N GLN A 87 5.53 -1.03 6.22
CA GLN A 87 6.93 -1.18 5.81
C GLN A 87 7.34 -0.09 4.81
N LEU A 88 6.54 0.16 3.77
CA LEU A 88 6.82 1.22 2.79
C LEU A 88 6.86 2.61 3.43
N ARG A 89 5.92 2.92 4.34
CA ARG A 89 5.93 4.18 5.10
C ARG A 89 7.17 4.33 5.97
N SER A 90 7.60 3.25 6.63
CA SER A 90 8.84 3.25 7.41
C SER A 90 10.05 3.55 6.54
N GLN A 91 10.10 2.99 5.33
CA GLN A 91 11.14 3.28 4.34
C GLN A 91 11.10 4.76 3.90
N SER A 92 9.92 5.33 3.61
CA SER A 92 9.80 6.75 3.28
C SER A 92 10.32 7.65 4.40
N GLN A 93 9.97 7.35 5.66
CA GLN A 93 10.46 8.09 6.84
C GLN A 93 11.99 7.99 7.02
N GLN A 94 12.60 6.85 6.67
CA GLN A 94 14.05 6.72 6.68
C GLN A 94 14.71 7.60 5.61
N LEU A 95 14.13 7.63 4.41
CA LEU A 95 14.60 8.49 3.32
C LEU A 95 14.45 9.98 3.67
N GLU A 96 13.37 10.38 4.33
CA GLU A 96 13.18 11.76 4.82
C GLU A 96 14.30 12.17 5.78
N ARG A 97 14.63 11.33 6.77
CA ARG A 97 15.75 11.58 7.69
C ARG A 97 17.10 11.67 6.96
N GLN A 98 17.30 10.85 5.93
CA GLN A 98 18.50 10.92 5.09
C GLN A 98 18.56 12.25 4.33
N ILE A 99 17.44 12.72 3.77
CA ILE A 99 17.34 14.01 3.09
C ILE A 99 17.69 15.15 4.05
N ASP A 100 17.20 15.12 5.29
CA ASP A 100 17.52 16.15 6.28
C ASP A 100 19.02 16.22 6.57
N GLY A 101 19.68 15.06 6.72
CA GLY A 101 21.14 14.98 6.88
C GLY A 101 21.90 15.51 5.66
N LEU A 102 21.47 15.15 4.45
CA LEU A 102 22.08 15.65 3.20
C LEU A 102 21.91 17.16 3.04
N LYS A 103 20.73 17.70 3.37
CA LYS A 103 20.46 19.15 3.33
C LYS A 103 21.31 19.90 4.35
N ALA A 104 21.51 19.36 5.55
CA ALA A 104 22.39 19.96 6.55
C ALA A 104 23.85 20.02 6.04
N GLN A 105 24.34 18.94 5.42
CA GLN A 105 25.66 18.93 4.79
C GLN A 105 25.74 19.95 3.63
N GLN A 106 24.71 20.00 2.80
CA GLN A 106 24.63 20.94 1.68
C GLN A 106 24.70 22.38 2.18
N SER A 107 23.94 22.74 3.22
CA SER A 107 23.96 24.06 3.83
C SER A 107 25.34 24.46 4.33
N ALA A 108 26.06 23.54 4.99
CA ALA A 108 27.42 23.82 5.46
C ALA A 108 28.42 24.04 4.31
N VAL A 109 28.26 23.29 3.22
CA VAL A 109 29.08 23.48 2.01
C VAL A 109 28.73 24.80 1.31
N ASP A 110 27.45 25.17 1.25
CA ASP A 110 27.01 26.43 0.67
C ASP A 110 27.52 27.65 1.47
N GLU A 111 27.53 27.56 2.81
CA GLU A 111 28.19 28.55 3.66
C GLU A 111 29.69 28.66 3.38
N SER A 112 30.36 27.51 3.21
CA SER A 112 31.79 27.47 2.86
C SER A 112 32.05 28.11 1.49
N VAL A 113 31.18 27.87 0.50
CA VAL A 113 31.23 28.53 -0.81
C VAL A 113 31.07 30.04 -0.65
N ALA A 114 30.14 30.50 0.19
CA ALA A 114 29.93 31.93 0.44
C ALA A 114 31.16 32.60 1.08
N LEU A 115 31.80 31.95 2.04
CA LEU A 115 33.05 32.42 2.67
C LEU A 115 34.19 32.47 1.66
N LEU A 116 34.40 31.41 0.89
CA LEU A 116 35.46 31.36 -0.13
C LEU A 116 35.29 32.40 -1.22
N ASN A 117 34.05 32.78 -1.56
CA ASN A 117 33.80 33.86 -2.52
C ASN A 117 34.15 35.25 -1.94
N LYS A 118 33.94 35.46 -0.63
CA LYS A 118 34.39 36.69 0.04
C LYS A 118 35.92 36.75 0.08
N ASP A 119 36.56 35.68 0.51
CA ASP A 119 38.02 35.56 0.54
C ASP A 119 38.62 35.76 -0.85
N PHE A 120 37.97 35.23 -1.89
CA PHE A 120 38.38 35.44 -3.26
C PHE A 120 38.35 36.93 -3.64
N ALA A 121 37.26 37.65 -3.32
CA ALA A 121 37.14 39.07 -3.62
C ALA A 121 38.21 39.92 -2.89
N ASP A 122 38.48 39.60 -1.62
CA ASP A 122 39.49 40.29 -0.82
C ASP A 122 40.90 40.04 -1.37
N VAL A 123 41.23 38.78 -1.69
CA VAL A 123 42.53 38.40 -2.23
C VAL A 123 42.72 38.91 -3.66
N ASP A 124 41.66 38.98 -4.47
CA ASP A 124 41.71 39.57 -5.82
C ASP A 124 42.04 41.07 -5.75
N SER A 125 41.45 41.80 -4.80
CA SER A 125 41.78 43.22 -4.53
C SER A 125 43.24 43.41 -4.12
N LEU A 126 43.76 42.54 -3.26
CA LEU A 126 45.17 42.57 -2.85
C LEU A 126 46.11 42.20 -4.01
N TYR A 127 45.71 41.26 -4.86
CA TYR A 127 46.47 40.84 -6.02
C TYR A 127 46.57 41.97 -7.05
N ALA A 128 45.49 42.72 -7.29
CA ALA A 128 45.48 43.91 -8.14
C ALA A 128 46.47 44.98 -7.66
N LYS A 129 46.70 45.06 -6.34
CA LYS A 129 47.70 45.93 -5.70
C LYS A 129 49.11 45.31 -5.64
N LYS A 130 49.32 44.11 -6.23
CA LYS A 130 50.56 43.32 -6.20
C LYS A 130 51.03 42.95 -4.78
N LEU A 131 50.11 42.85 -3.82
CA LEU A 131 50.41 42.54 -2.41
C LEU A 131 50.37 41.04 -2.08
N VAL A 132 49.89 40.20 -3.01
CA VAL A 132 49.80 38.74 -2.87
C VAL A 132 50.16 38.04 -4.19
N SER A 133 50.50 36.75 -4.13
CA SER A 133 50.84 35.96 -5.32
C SER A 133 49.61 35.51 -6.11
N LYS A 134 49.77 35.29 -7.43
CA LYS A 134 48.74 34.70 -8.30
C LYS A 134 48.36 33.29 -7.87
N GLU A 135 49.30 32.54 -7.29
CA GLU A 135 49.09 31.20 -6.75
C GLU A 135 48.05 31.21 -5.61
N ARG A 136 48.17 32.16 -4.67
CA ARG A 136 47.21 32.33 -3.56
C ARG A 136 45.79 32.54 -4.08
N LEU A 137 45.61 33.42 -5.06
CA LEU A 137 44.31 33.70 -5.70
C LEU A 137 43.75 32.44 -6.41
N SER A 138 44.61 31.72 -7.13
CA SER A 138 44.22 30.52 -7.87
C SER A 138 43.79 29.38 -6.95
N ASN A 139 44.44 29.22 -5.80
CA ASN A 139 44.10 28.19 -4.81
C ASN A 139 42.72 28.44 -4.20
N ILE A 140 42.40 29.69 -3.81
CA ILE A 140 41.06 30.05 -3.30
C ILE A 140 39.98 29.78 -4.34
N LYS A 141 40.24 30.13 -5.61
CA LYS A 141 39.31 29.85 -6.71
C LYS A 141 39.09 28.34 -6.92
N LEU A 142 40.16 27.54 -6.80
CA LEU A 142 40.08 26.09 -6.91
C LEU A 142 39.24 25.50 -5.78
N ASP A 143 39.46 25.95 -4.55
CA ASP A 143 38.72 25.49 -3.37
C ASP A 143 37.23 25.88 -3.45
N ALA A 144 36.92 27.10 -3.89
CA ALA A 144 35.54 27.52 -4.15
C ALA A 144 34.85 26.64 -5.21
N THR A 145 35.60 26.27 -6.26
CA THR A 145 35.09 25.39 -7.33
C THR A 145 34.83 23.98 -6.81
N ARG A 146 35.74 23.42 -6.01
CA ARG A 146 35.56 22.11 -5.36
C ARG A 146 34.35 22.09 -4.43
N ALA A 147 34.20 23.12 -3.59
CA ALA A 147 33.06 23.24 -2.68
C ALA A 147 31.73 23.34 -3.44
N ARG A 148 31.66 24.10 -4.55
CA ARG A 148 30.46 24.11 -5.41
C ARG A 148 30.15 22.75 -6.03
N GLY A 149 31.17 22.03 -6.49
CA GLY A 149 31.00 20.68 -7.02
C GLY A 149 30.41 19.73 -5.98
N GLU A 150 30.87 19.83 -4.74
CA GLU A 150 30.35 19.05 -3.62
C GLU A 150 28.90 19.40 -3.28
N SER A 151 28.55 20.70 -3.23
CA SER A 151 27.15 21.12 -3.03
C SER A 151 26.23 20.57 -4.12
N GLY A 152 26.66 20.61 -5.39
CA GLY A 152 25.92 20.02 -6.50
C GLY A 152 25.73 18.50 -6.36
N ARG A 153 26.76 17.79 -5.89
CA ARG A 153 26.67 16.34 -5.61
C ARG A 153 25.67 16.04 -4.50
N LEU A 154 25.65 16.84 -3.43
CA LEU A 154 24.69 16.71 -2.34
C LEU A 154 23.25 17.02 -2.81
N ALA A 155 23.08 18.06 -3.63
CA ALA A 155 21.79 18.39 -4.23
C ALA A 155 21.22 17.24 -5.08
N ALA A 156 22.07 16.60 -5.89
CA ALA A 156 21.68 15.44 -6.68
C ALA A 156 21.26 14.25 -5.79
N ALA A 157 21.99 14.00 -4.69
CA ALA A 157 21.64 12.95 -3.73
C ALA A 157 20.29 13.22 -3.03
N VAL A 158 20.01 14.48 -2.67
CA VAL A 158 18.69 14.87 -2.13
C VAL A 158 17.58 14.59 -3.15
N ALA A 159 17.79 14.96 -4.41
CA ALA A 159 16.81 14.73 -5.48
C ALA A 159 16.56 13.24 -5.71
N GLU A 160 17.60 12.41 -5.69
CA GLU A 160 17.48 10.96 -5.83
C GLU A 160 16.67 10.35 -4.67
N ALA A 161 16.95 10.75 -3.42
CA ALA A 161 16.20 10.28 -2.27
C ALA A 161 14.71 10.70 -2.34
N GLN A 162 14.43 11.93 -2.80
CA GLN A 162 13.05 12.41 -3.00
C GLN A 162 12.31 11.62 -4.10
N ALA A 163 13.01 11.24 -5.17
CA ALA A 163 12.46 10.39 -6.22
C ALA A 163 12.09 9.00 -5.67
N ARG A 164 12.97 8.41 -4.84
CA ARG A 164 12.69 7.13 -4.15
C ARG A 164 11.48 7.23 -3.22
N ILE A 165 11.30 8.35 -2.49
CA ILE A 165 10.07 8.57 -1.69
C ILE A 165 8.83 8.54 -2.60
N SER A 166 8.88 9.24 -3.73
CA SER A 166 7.77 9.26 -4.68
C SER A 166 7.46 7.86 -5.23
N GLU A 167 8.48 7.08 -5.53
CA GLU A 167 8.36 5.69 -5.96
C GLU A 167 7.70 4.80 -4.89
N THR A 168 8.12 4.92 -3.61
CA THR A 168 7.46 4.19 -2.51
C THR A 168 5.98 4.58 -2.36
N GLY A 169 5.64 5.85 -2.63
CA GLY A 169 4.26 6.31 -2.71
C GLY A 169 3.45 5.62 -3.81
N LEU A 170 4.02 5.51 -5.01
CA LEU A 170 3.41 4.80 -6.14
C LEU A 170 3.23 3.30 -5.84
N GLN A 171 4.22 2.67 -5.20
CA GLN A 171 4.13 1.26 -4.80
C GLN A 171 2.97 1.04 -3.82
N MET A 172 2.74 1.94 -2.85
CA MET A 172 1.58 1.84 -1.96
C MET A 172 0.25 1.92 -2.72
N LEU A 173 0.15 2.80 -3.72
CA LEU A 173 -1.04 2.91 -4.57
C LEU A 173 -1.26 1.65 -5.43
N GLN A 174 -0.18 1.06 -5.95
CA GLN A 174 -0.25 -0.20 -6.69
C GLN A 174 -0.75 -1.36 -5.83
N LEU A 175 -0.36 -1.42 -4.55
CA LEU A 175 -0.90 -2.43 -3.62
C LEU A 175 -2.41 -2.29 -3.43
N ASP A 176 -2.92 -1.05 -3.35
CA ASP A 176 -4.35 -0.78 -3.27
C ASP A 176 -5.09 -1.17 -4.56
N ASP A 177 -4.52 -0.85 -5.70
CA ASP A 177 -5.13 -1.14 -7.00
C ASP A 177 -5.15 -2.64 -7.30
N GLN A 178 -4.05 -3.35 -7.00
CA GLN A 178 -3.99 -4.80 -7.08
C GLN A 178 -5.07 -5.43 -6.20
N ARG A 179 -5.18 -4.95 -4.95
CA ARG A 179 -6.21 -5.42 -4.03
C ARG A 179 -7.62 -5.22 -4.58
N ARG A 180 -7.92 -4.04 -5.12
CA ARG A 180 -9.22 -3.74 -5.72
C ARG A 180 -9.52 -4.62 -6.94
N THR A 181 -8.51 -4.86 -7.77
CA THR A 181 -8.63 -5.71 -8.96
C THR A 181 -8.92 -7.15 -8.58
N ASP A 182 -8.19 -7.69 -7.59
CA ASP A 182 -8.39 -9.05 -7.08
C ASP A 182 -9.80 -9.22 -6.52
N VAL A 183 -10.26 -8.28 -5.68
CA VAL A 183 -11.62 -8.28 -5.11
C VAL A 183 -12.67 -8.23 -6.20
N THR A 184 -12.52 -7.34 -7.18
CA THR A 184 -13.50 -7.16 -8.26
C THR A 184 -13.61 -8.39 -9.14
N THR A 185 -12.48 -9.04 -9.42
CA THR A 185 -12.44 -10.29 -10.19
C THR A 185 -13.12 -11.41 -9.41
N GLU A 186 -12.77 -11.58 -8.14
CA GLU A 186 -13.34 -12.60 -7.26
C GLU A 186 -14.86 -12.38 -7.03
N LEU A 187 -15.31 -11.12 -6.98
CA LEU A 187 -16.72 -10.75 -6.87
C LEU A 187 -17.49 -11.18 -8.11
N ARG A 188 -17.01 -10.84 -9.31
CA ARG A 188 -17.65 -11.24 -10.58
C ARG A 188 -17.74 -12.75 -10.73
N GLU A 189 -16.69 -13.49 -10.35
CA GLU A 189 -16.69 -14.96 -10.38
C GLU A 189 -17.67 -15.57 -9.38
N THR A 190 -17.91 -14.91 -8.25
CA THR A 190 -18.84 -15.38 -7.23
C THR A 190 -20.28 -15.08 -7.64
N GLU A 191 -20.54 -13.89 -8.18
CA GLU A 191 -21.85 -13.50 -8.72
C GLU A 191 -22.27 -14.36 -9.93
N ALA A 192 -21.33 -14.74 -10.79
CA ALA A 192 -21.62 -15.59 -11.96
C ALA A 192 -21.97 -17.05 -11.61
N LYS A 193 -21.73 -17.48 -10.36
CA LYS A 193 -22.04 -18.83 -9.86
C LYS A 193 -23.35 -18.91 -9.08
N GLN A 194 -23.96 -17.76 -8.77
CA GLN A 194 -25.32 -17.67 -8.25
C GLN A 194 -26.34 -17.79 -9.39
#